data_AF-A0A9D6J4M1-F1
#
_entry.id   AF-A0A9D6J4M1-F1
#
_cell.length_a   1.000
_cell.length_b   1.000
_cell.length_c   1.000
_cell.angle_alpha   90.00
_cell.angle_beta   90.00
_cell.angle_gamma   90.00
#
_symmetry.space_group_name_H-M   'P 1'
#
loop_
_entity.id
_entity.type
_entity.pdbx_description
1 polymer ?
#
loop_
_entity_poly.entity_id
_entity_poly.type
_entity_poly.pdbx_seq_one_letter_code
_entity_poly.pdbx_strand_id
1 'polypeptide(L)'
;MREFRKLGGILCSITILLFCSIFSPRQGFSQSCTKDSKPSEAALSRDFPENSLLKLSECDVNLYISHVKHDFFRFKESAAKLEQMSDSAFRDNSFLDKLSETSTLTSAKQLRRMYLFWSKFLKHLNVINEISEKYHRGWKDLLTGSLRKSFEGYFLGVSAKVCRLITAAKLVNFLGTKPKLFKLLNEGNPGFSIPPGMVDSISLKSLNPKELYSIYQFHLTHFDEVEKFYYGEGWGKPAVDTKGILKTYYESQKEVLDNLIGNIAKDSRWYKLVFGKLGAELKDFIFPAQKALF
;
A
#
# COMPACT_ATOMS: atom_id res chain seq x y z
N MET A 1 14.97 -1.27 20.29
CA MET A 1 15.39 -1.61 18.90
C MET A 1 15.84 -3.07 18.73
N ARG A 2 15.52 -4.00 19.65
CA ARG A 2 15.75 -5.45 19.47
C ARG A 2 14.53 -6.22 18.90
N GLU A 3 13.44 -5.54 18.56
CA GLU A 3 12.16 -6.20 18.23
C GLU A 3 11.89 -6.41 16.72
N PHE A 4 12.55 -5.70 15.81
CA PHE A 4 12.30 -5.86 14.36
C PHE A 4 12.99 -7.07 13.70
N ARG A 5 13.79 -7.85 14.43
CA ARG A 5 14.57 -8.97 13.87
C ARG A 5 13.95 -10.37 14.04
N LYS A 6 12.73 -10.49 14.55
CA LYS A 6 12.16 -11.81 14.92
C LYS A 6 10.91 -12.28 14.13
N LEU A 7 10.48 -11.58 13.08
CA LEU A 7 9.20 -11.89 12.40
C LEU A 7 9.33 -12.27 10.92
N GLY A 8 10.54 -12.44 10.39
CA GLY A 8 10.80 -12.80 9.00
C GLY A 8 10.63 -14.29 8.66
N GLY A 9 9.75 -15.01 9.33
CA GLY A 9 9.55 -16.43 9.06
C GLY A 9 8.16 -16.86 9.46
N ILE A 10 7.47 -17.52 8.53
CA ILE A 10 6.08 -18.03 8.62
C ILE A 10 5.03 -17.01 8.13
N LEU A 11 4.87 -16.93 6.81
CA LEU A 11 3.54 -16.87 6.16
C LEU A 11 3.70 -17.23 4.67
N CYS A 12 3.65 -18.55 4.46
CA CYS A 12 3.86 -19.28 3.23
C CYS A 12 2.60 -19.22 2.32
N SER A 13 2.75 -18.61 1.14
CA SER A 13 2.37 -19.17 -0.17
C SER A 13 0.93 -19.48 -0.61
N ILE A 14 -0.19 -19.27 0.12
CA ILE A 14 -1.50 -19.80 -0.39
C ILE A 14 -2.70 -18.83 -0.53
N THR A 15 -2.78 -17.65 0.11
CA THR A 15 -4.10 -16.99 0.20
C THR A 15 -4.46 -15.99 -0.91
N ILE A 16 -3.54 -15.56 -1.80
CA ILE A 16 -3.86 -14.54 -2.82
C ILE A 16 -4.60 -15.11 -4.05
N LEU A 17 -4.42 -16.40 -4.37
CA LEU A 17 -5.03 -17.00 -5.57
C LEU A 17 -6.54 -17.27 -5.45
N LEU A 18 -7.08 -17.38 -4.23
CA LEU A 18 -8.53 -17.57 -4.01
C LEU A 18 -9.36 -16.29 -4.27
N PHE A 19 -8.72 -15.12 -4.36
CA PHE A 19 -9.43 -13.85 -4.55
C PHE A 19 -9.90 -13.60 -5.99
N CYS A 20 -9.26 -14.21 -7.00
CA CYS A 20 -9.62 -13.98 -8.41
C CYS A 20 -10.78 -14.86 -8.90
N SER A 21 -11.19 -15.89 -8.15
CA SER A 21 -12.27 -16.81 -8.55
C SER A 21 -13.68 -16.33 -8.16
N ILE A 22 -13.81 -15.29 -7.32
CA ILE A 22 -15.11 -14.80 -6.84
C ILE A 22 -15.71 -13.71 -7.76
N PHE A 23 -14.93 -13.16 -8.69
CA PHE A 23 -15.37 -12.06 -9.57
C PHE A 23 -15.34 -12.47 -11.05
N SER A 24 -16.37 -13.17 -11.50
CA SER A 24 -16.68 -13.29 -12.94
C SER A 24 -17.39 -12.03 -13.44
N PRO A 25 -16.90 -11.34 -14.48
CA PRO A 25 -17.73 -10.41 -15.25
C PRO A 25 -18.41 -11.16 -16.39
N ARG A 26 -19.75 -11.17 -16.38
CA ARG A 26 -20.55 -11.51 -17.56
C ARG A 26 -20.59 -10.30 -18.51
N GLN A 27 -20.50 -10.64 -19.80
CA GLN A 27 -20.86 -9.87 -21.00
C GLN A 27 -19.84 -8.85 -21.56
N GLY A 28 -19.14 -9.31 -22.60
CA GLY A 28 -19.44 -8.93 -23.99
C GLY A 28 -19.04 -7.52 -24.43
N PHE A 29 -17.88 -7.39 -25.07
CA PHE A 29 -17.65 -6.38 -26.09
C PHE A 29 -16.74 -6.96 -27.18
N SER A 30 -17.32 -7.17 -28.36
CA SER A 30 -16.62 -7.29 -29.62
C SER A 30 -16.35 -5.89 -30.17
N GLN A 31 -15.14 -5.60 -30.64
CA GLN A 31 -14.92 -5.07 -31.99
C GLN A 31 -13.43 -4.83 -32.31
N SER A 32 -13.05 -5.40 -33.46
CA SER A 32 -12.08 -4.99 -34.48
C SER A 32 -10.66 -4.54 -34.08
N CYS A 33 -9.71 -5.38 -34.49
CA CYS A 33 -8.35 -4.98 -34.84
C CYS A 33 -8.34 -4.01 -36.02
N THR A 34 -7.64 -2.88 -35.90
CA THR A 34 -7.01 -2.22 -37.06
C THR A 34 -5.69 -1.55 -36.67
N LYS A 35 -4.64 -2.01 -37.37
CA LYS A 35 -3.45 -1.34 -37.90
C LYS A 35 -2.45 -0.67 -36.95
N ASP A 36 -1.21 -1.12 -37.16
CA ASP A 36 0.06 -0.58 -36.70
C ASP A 36 0.11 0.94 -36.76
N SER A 37 0.23 1.56 -35.59
CA SER A 37 0.74 2.91 -35.43
C SER A 37 1.75 2.87 -34.29
N LYS A 38 2.99 3.26 -34.59
CA LYS A 38 3.97 3.55 -33.54
C LYS A 38 3.33 4.57 -32.59
N PRO A 39 3.33 4.37 -31.27
CA PRO A 39 2.82 5.38 -30.36
C PRO A 39 3.68 6.63 -30.51
N SER A 40 3.06 7.74 -30.90
CA SER A 40 3.74 9.03 -31.00
C SER A 40 4.17 9.47 -29.60
N GLU A 41 5.35 10.08 -29.49
CA GLU A 41 5.87 10.68 -28.24
C GLU A 41 4.89 11.67 -27.58
N ALA A 42 3.91 12.18 -28.33
CA ALA A 42 2.84 13.03 -27.81
C ALA A 42 1.80 12.28 -26.94
N ALA A 43 1.71 10.95 -27.00
CA ALA A 43 0.83 10.17 -26.11
C ALA A 43 1.40 10.08 -24.68
N LEU A 44 2.74 10.06 -24.57
CA LEU A 44 3.53 10.04 -23.33
C LEU A 44 3.51 11.37 -22.57
N SER A 45 3.01 12.45 -23.20
CA SER A 45 3.15 13.81 -22.69
C SER A 45 1.90 14.34 -21.95
N ARG A 46 0.98 13.49 -21.47
CA ARG A 46 -0.14 14.00 -20.66
C ARG A 46 0.33 14.36 -19.25
N ASP A 47 0.20 15.63 -18.90
CA ASP A 47 0.57 16.18 -17.60
C ASP A 47 -0.32 15.58 -16.51
N PHE A 48 0.25 14.73 -15.68
CA PHE A 48 -0.36 14.40 -14.41
C PHE A 48 -0.36 15.65 -13.52
N PRO A 49 -1.43 15.92 -12.77
CA PRO A 49 -1.44 17.06 -11.86
C PRO A 49 -0.26 16.92 -10.89
N GLU A 50 0.61 17.91 -10.92
CA GLU A 50 1.79 18.00 -10.07
C GLU A 50 1.35 18.00 -8.59
N ASN A 51 1.93 17.12 -7.78
CA ASN A 51 1.60 17.07 -6.36
C ASN A 51 2.12 18.34 -5.69
N SER A 52 1.20 19.20 -5.23
CA SER A 52 1.51 20.52 -4.66
C SER A 52 2.44 20.46 -3.45
N LEU A 53 2.41 19.35 -2.68
CA LEU A 53 3.31 19.14 -1.56
C LEU A 53 4.71 18.76 -2.02
N LEU A 54 4.83 17.90 -3.05
CA LEU A 54 6.15 17.57 -3.62
C LEU A 54 6.79 18.80 -4.26
N LYS A 55 5.97 19.69 -4.86
CA LYS A 55 6.43 20.98 -5.42
C LYS A 55 7.05 21.90 -4.36
N LEU A 56 6.63 21.81 -3.10
CA LEU A 56 7.27 22.57 -2.01
C LEU A 56 8.75 22.21 -1.86
N SER A 57 9.20 21.02 -2.26
CA SER A 57 10.63 20.67 -2.24
C SER A 57 11.48 21.57 -3.16
N GLU A 58 10.86 22.31 -4.08
CA GLU A 58 11.52 23.26 -4.95
C GLU A 58 11.29 24.72 -4.52
N CYS A 59 10.07 25.04 -4.10
CA CYS A 59 9.66 26.42 -3.81
C CYS A 59 9.82 26.83 -2.34
N ASP A 60 9.64 25.90 -1.39
CA ASP A 60 9.75 26.14 0.04
C ASP A 60 10.21 24.86 0.78
N VAL A 61 11.52 24.63 0.73
CA VAL A 61 12.17 23.43 1.27
C VAL A 61 11.91 23.26 2.78
N ASN A 62 11.85 24.37 3.53
CA ASN A 62 11.64 24.31 4.98
C ASN A 62 10.22 23.85 5.32
N LEU A 63 9.22 24.37 4.59
CA LEU A 63 7.84 23.93 4.75
C LEU A 63 7.66 22.47 4.33
N TYR A 64 8.30 22.06 3.22
CA TYR A 64 8.34 20.67 2.79
C TYR A 64 8.92 19.74 3.87
N ILE A 65 10.12 20.04 4.39
CA ILE A 65 10.77 19.24 5.44
C ILE A 65 9.90 19.19 6.70
N SER A 66 9.25 20.29 7.08
CA SER A 66 8.33 20.34 8.21
C SER A 66 7.17 19.35 8.04
N HIS A 67 6.54 19.33 6.85
CA HIS A 67 5.49 18.37 6.54
C HIS A 67 5.97 16.91 6.55
N VAL A 68 7.11 16.63 5.90
CA VAL A 68 7.68 15.28 5.86
C VAL A 68 8.05 14.81 7.26
N LYS A 69 8.62 15.68 8.11
CA LYS A 69 8.97 15.37 9.51
C LYS A 69 7.75 15.01 10.35
N HIS A 70 6.70 15.81 10.24
CA HIS A 70 5.44 15.55 10.93
C HIS A 70 4.83 14.21 10.51
N ASP A 71 4.74 13.95 9.21
CA ASP A 71 4.14 12.73 8.70
C ASP A 71 5.01 11.50 8.96
N PHE A 72 6.33 11.62 8.89
CA PHE A 72 7.26 10.55 9.24
C PHE A 72 7.08 10.11 10.70
N PHE A 73 6.93 11.06 11.64
CA PHE A 73 6.63 10.73 13.03
C PHE A 73 5.30 9.96 13.16
N ARG A 74 4.24 10.46 12.52
CA ARG A 74 2.91 9.83 12.51
C ARG A 74 2.92 8.43 11.89
N PHE A 75 3.67 8.25 10.80
CA PHE A 75 3.88 6.97 10.14
C PHE A 75 4.56 6.00 11.11
N LYS A 76 5.70 6.37 11.69
CA LYS A 76 6.45 5.49 12.61
C LYS A 76 5.60 5.01 13.78
N GLU A 77 4.86 5.93 14.41
CA GLU A 77 3.98 5.59 15.52
C GLU A 77 2.85 4.66 15.07
N SER A 78 2.16 5.01 13.99
CA SER A 78 0.98 4.27 13.54
C SER A 78 1.34 2.90 12.95
N ALA A 79 2.42 2.79 12.18
CA ALA A 79 2.90 1.53 11.63
C ALA A 79 3.26 0.54 12.76
N ALA A 80 4.03 0.99 13.76
CA ALA A 80 4.39 0.15 14.92
C ALA A 80 3.14 -0.27 15.72
N LYS A 81 2.15 0.61 15.87
CA LYS A 81 0.89 0.26 16.56
C LYS A 81 0.06 -0.73 15.77
N LEU A 82 -0.05 -0.57 14.45
CA LEU A 82 -0.77 -1.51 13.58
C LEU A 82 -0.12 -2.89 13.58
N GLU A 83 1.21 -2.95 13.56
CA GLU A 83 1.95 -4.21 13.67
C GLU A 83 1.68 -4.90 15.00
N GLN A 84 1.89 -4.19 16.13
CA GLN A 84 1.62 -4.70 17.47
C GLN A 84 0.16 -5.18 17.63
N MET A 85 -0.80 -4.42 17.11
CA MET A 85 -2.22 -4.77 17.17
C MET A 85 -2.54 -5.97 16.28
N SER A 86 -1.97 -6.05 15.08
CA SER A 86 -2.16 -7.18 14.18
C SER A 86 -1.58 -8.46 14.77
N ASP A 87 -0.36 -8.42 15.30
CA ASP A 87 0.30 -9.61 15.84
C ASP A 87 -0.34 -10.12 17.14
N SER A 88 -0.97 -9.24 17.91
CA SER A 88 -1.69 -9.62 19.13
C SER A 88 -3.11 -10.10 18.87
N ALA A 89 -3.79 -9.57 17.85
CA ALA A 89 -5.21 -9.78 17.61
C ALA A 89 -5.52 -10.71 16.43
N PHE A 90 -4.68 -10.77 15.39
CA PHE A 90 -4.91 -11.54 14.16
C PHE A 90 -4.09 -12.84 14.14
N ARG A 91 -4.21 -13.61 15.23
CA ARG A 91 -3.57 -14.92 15.37
C ARG A 91 -4.49 -15.89 16.08
N ASP A 92 -4.19 -17.17 15.97
CA ASP A 92 -4.91 -18.21 16.68
C ASP A 92 -4.80 -17.99 18.20
N ASN A 93 -5.86 -18.36 18.92
CA ASN A 93 -6.05 -18.14 20.35
C ASN A 93 -6.03 -16.67 20.80
N SER A 94 -6.06 -15.70 19.88
CA SER A 94 -6.18 -14.28 20.24
C SER A 94 -7.53 -13.99 20.90
N PHE A 95 -7.67 -12.79 21.48
CA PHE A 95 -8.96 -12.38 22.01
C PHE A 95 -10.03 -12.25 20.91
N LEU A 96 -9.67 -11.94 19.66
CA LEU A 96 -10.61 -11.89 18.54
C LEU A 96 -10.95 -13.29 18.04
N ASP A 97 -10.00 -14.20 18.06
CA ASP A 97 -10.19 -15.59 17.65
C ASP A 97 -11.21 -16.28 18.57
N LYS A 98 -11.04 -16.11 19.89
CA LYS A 98 -11.97 -16.58 20.92
C LYS A 98 -13.39 -16.00 20.79
N LEU A 99 -13.52 -14.80 20.21
CA LEU A 99 -14.83 -14.20 19.93
C LEU A 99 -15.51 -14.82 18.70
N SER A 100 -14.75 -15.45 17.81
CA SER A 100 -15.30 -16.11 16.61
C SER A 100 -15.82 -17.53 16.89
N GLU A 101 -15.29 -18.19 17.93
CA GLU A 101 -15.65 -19.56 18.33
C GLU A 101 -16.95 -19.64 19.13
N THR A 102 -17.30 -18.59 19.88
CA THR A 102 -18.51 -18.62 20.71
C THR A 102 -19.77 -18.58 19.84
N SER A 103 -20.70 -19.51 20.11
CA SER A 103 -21.98 -19.62 19.41
C SER A 103 -22.82 -18.34 19.51
N THR A 104 -22.62 -17.59 20.58
CA THR A 104 -23.35 -16.40 20.97
C THR A 104 -22.39 -15.33 21.50
N LEU A 105 -22.24 -14.23 20.78
CA LEU A 105 -21.54 -13.02 21.22
C LEU A 105 -22.42 -12.25 22.23
N THR A 106 -22.67 -12.84 23.40
CA THR A 106 -23.71 -12.35 24.33
C THR A 106 -23.20 -11.41 25.41
N SER A 107 -21.89 -11.29 25.64
CA SER A 107 -21.39 -10.37 26.66
C SER A 107 -21.12 -8.98 26.10
N ALA A 108 -21.86 -7.98 26.57
CA ALA A 108 -21.61 -6.56 26.26
C ALA A 108 -20.16 -6.14 26.54
N LYS A 109 -19.50 -6.76 27.53
CA LYS A 109 -18.08 -6.54 27.86
C LYS A 109 -17.14 -7.00 26.75
N GLN A 110 -17.43 -8.14 26.13
CA GLN A 110 -16.65 -8.71 25.02
C GLN A 110 -16.79 -7.86 23.76
N LEU A 111 -18.03 -7.49 23.40
CA LEU A 111 -18.30 -6.60 22.27
C LEU A 111 -17.66 -5.23 22.45
N ARG A 112 -17.76 -4.62 23.64
CA ARG A 112 -17.10 -3.35 23.96
C ARG A 112 -15.59 -3.41 23.76
N ARG A 113 -14.92 -4.49 24.22
CA ARG A 113 -13.47 -4.64 24.04
C ARG A 113 -13.09 -4.72 22.57
N MET A 114 -13.86 -5.45 21.77
CA MET A 114 -13.64 -5.55 20.33
C MET A 114 -13.86 -4.20 19.63
N TYR A 115 -14.95 -3.48 19.92
CA TYR A 115 -15.18 -2.17 19.32
C TYR A 115 -14.11 -1.14 19.71
N LEU A 116 -13.63 -1.16 20.96
CA LEU A 116 -12.50 -0.32 21.37
C LEU A 116 -11.22 -0.65 20.60
N PHE A 117 -10.93 -1.95 20.44
CA PHE A 117 -9.81 -2.39 19.60
C PHE A 117 -9.98 -1.91 18.16
N TRP A 118 -11.16 -2.11 17.57
CA TRP A 118 -11.41 -1.81 16.17
C TRP A 118 -11.35 -0.30 15.90
N SER A 119 -11.99 0.51 16.75
CA SER A 119 -11.90 1.97 16.68
C SER A 119 -10.44 2.46 16.75
N LYS A 120 -9.64 1.91 17.67
CA LYS A 120 -8.21 2.24 17.79
C LYS A 120 -7.40 1.79 16.56
N PHE A 121 -7.71 0.61 16.02
CA PHE A 121 -7.06 0.08 14.83
C PHE A 121 -7.33 0.98 13.63
N LEU A 122 -8.60 1.33 13.41
CA LEU A 122 -9.05 2.24 12.35
C LEU A 122 -8.40 3.62 12.48
N LYS A 123 -8.23 4.14 13.70
CA LYS A 123 -7.53 5.41 13.93
C LYS A 123 -6.11 5.39 13.37
N HIS A 124 -5.32 4.37 13.68
CA HIS A 124 -3.94 4.28 13.17
C HIS A 124 -3.91 3.96 11.68
N LEU A 125 -4.83 3.13 11.18
CA LEU A 125 -4.92 2.83 9.75
C LEU A 125 -5.29 4.08 8.94
N ASN A 126 -6.17 4.93 9.45
CA ASN A 126 -6.53 6.19 8.80
C ASN A 126 -5.33 7.14 8.68
N VAL A 127 -4.45 7.19 9.69
CA VAL A 127 -3.20 7.95 9.59
C VAL A 127 -2.33 7.42 8.44
N ILE A 128 -2.18 6.09 8.33
CA ILE A 128 -1.44 5.49 7.22
C ILE A 128 -2.12 5.78 5.87
N ASN A 129 -3.45 5.72 5.81
CA ASN A 129 -4.21 6.05 4.61
C ASN A 129 -3.94 7.50 4.18
N GLU A 130 -4.06 8.46 5.08
CA GLU A 130 -3.80 9.88 4.81
C GLU A 130 -2.40 10.08 4.22
N ILE A 131 -1.37 9.51 4.85
CA ILE A 131 0.02 9.63 4.39
C ILE A 131 0.19 8.96 3.01
N SER A 132 -0.42 7.80 2.81
CA SER A 132 -0.31 7.05 1.54
C SER A 132 -0.91 7.78 0.34
N GLU A 133 -1.95 8.59 0.57
CA GLU A 133 -2.59 9.40 -0.48
C GLU A 133 -1.91 10.77 -0.64
N LYS A 134 -1.38 11.34 0.45
CA LYS A 134 -0.77 12.68 0.47
C LYS A 134 0.42 12.81 -0.47
N TYR A 135 1.26 11.77 -0.54
CA TYR A 135 2.45 11.74 -1.40
C TYR A 135 2.21 10.94 -2.70
N HIS A 136 0.94 10.81 -3.13
CA HIS A 136 0.57 10.16 -4.39
C HIS A 136 0.81 11.09 -5.60
N ARG A 137 1.30 10.51 -6.72
CA ARG A 137 1.42 11.09 -8.08
C ARG A 137 2.46 12.18 -8.36
N GLY A 138 2.79 12.29 -9.66
CA GLY A 138 3.95 12.93 -10.29
C GLY A 138 5.07 11.89 -10.36
N TRP A 139 5.67 11.47 -11.48
CA TRP A 139 6.40 12.29 -12.45
C TRP A 139 6.66 11.52 -13.75
N LYS A 140 6.88 12.28 -14.84
CA LYS A 140 7.20 11.81 -16.21
C LYS A 140 8.64 11.31 -16.37
N ASP A 141 9.59 11.72 -15.54
CA ASP A 141 10.99 11.30 -15.66
C ASP A 141 11.79 11.47 -14.36
N LEU A 142 12.52 10.42 -13.98
CA LEU A 142 13.09 10.18 -12.66
C LEU A 142 14.54 10.66 -12.52
N LEU A 143 15.16 11.04 -13.64
CA LEU A 143 16.51 11.57 -13.68
C LEU A 143 16.55 13.09 -13.44
N THR A 144 15.39 13.73 -13.30
CA THR A 144 15.30 15.17 -13.06
C THR A 144 15.66 15.51 -11.60
N GLY A 145 16.32 16.65 -11.39
CA GLY A 145 16.72 17.10 -10.04
C GLY A 145 15.56 17.33 -9.06
N SER A 146 14.32 17.42 -9.56
CA SER A 146 13.09 17.57 -8.78
C SER A 146 12.78 16.35 -7.91
N LEU A 147 12.95 15.13 -8.46
CA LEU A 147 12.71 13.90 -7.73
C LEU A 147 13.67 13.76 -6.54
N ARG A 148 14.96 14.08 -6.74
CA ARG A 148 15.96 13.99 -5.67
C ARG A 148 15.59 14.85 -4.47
N LYS A 149 15.03 16.05 -4.71
CA LYS A 149 14.59 16.97 -3.65
C LYS A 149 13.35 16.50 -2.92
N SER A 150 12.48 15.72 -3.58
CA SER A 150 11.20 15.25 -3.04
C SER A 150 11.18 13.77 -2.64
N PHE A 151 12.30 13.06 -2.82
CA PHE A 151 12.39 11.60 -2.69
C PHE A 151 12.00 11.09 -1.31
N GLU A 152 12.35 11.83 -0.25
CA GLU A 152 12.07 11.42 1.13
C GLU A 152 10.56 11.31 1.41
N GLY A 153 9.79 12.33 1.01
CA GLY A 153 8.33 12.32 1.11
C GLY A 153 7.70 11.27 0.20
N TYR A 154 8.23 11.07 -1.00
CA TYR A 154 7.77 10.01 -1.90
C TYR A 154 7.98 8.61 -1.28
N PHE A 155 9.17 8.34 -0.75
CA PHE A 155 9.48 7.06 -0.11
C PHE A 155 8.62 6.82 1.14
N LEU A 156 8.32 7.87 1.91
CA LEU A 156 7.37 7.82 3.00
C LEU A 156 5.96 7.43 2.51
N GLY A 157 5.48 8.03 1.42
CA GLY A 157 4.21 7.70 0.79
C GLY A 157 4.11 6.23 0.37
N VAL A 158 5.13 5.73 -0.33
CA VAL A 158 5.21 4.32 -0.74
C VAL A 158 5.27 3.40 0.47
N SER A 159 6.07 3.72 1.48
CA SER A 159 6.14 2.95 2.72
C SER A 159 4.79 2.88 3.44
N ALA A 160 4.00 3.97 3.41
CA ALA A 160 2.63 3.97 3.91
C ALA A 160 1.69 3.09 3.07
N LYS A 161 1.80 3.10 1.73
CA LYS A 161 1.05 2.18 0.86
C LYS A 161 1.34 0.72 1.18
N VAL A 162 2.63 0.38 1.36
CA VAL A 162 3.07 -0.97 1.77
C VAL A 162 2.50 -1.33 3.14
N CYS A 163 2.59 -0.44 4.12
CA CYS A 163 2.05 -0.66 5.46
C CYS A 163 0.55 -0.97 5.45
N ARG A 164 -0.21 -0.17 4.68
CA ARG A 164 -1.65 -0.37 4.49
C ARG A 164 -1.96 -1.73 3.86
N LEU A 165 -1.22 -2.10 2.81
CA LEU A 165 -1.36 -3.38 2.11
C LEU A 165 -1.10 -4.56 3.04
N ILE A 166 0.02 -4.57 3.75
CA ILE A 166 0.39 -5.65 4.68
C ILE A 166 -0.63 -5.78 5.81
N THR A 167 -1.07 -4.65 6.36
CA THR A 167 -2.07 -4.62 7.44
C THR A 167 -3.41 -5.17 6.96
N ALA A 168 -3.85 -4.79 5.76
CA ALA A 168 -5.07 -5.33 5.15
C ALA A 168 -4.93 -6.83 4.86
N ALA A 169 -3.78 -7.28 4.37
CA ALA A 169 -3.52 -8.70 4.10
C ALA A 169 -3.60 -9.54 5.39
N LYS A 170 -2.98 -9.09 6.49
CA LYS A 170 -3.06 -9.75 7.80
C LYS A 170 -4.51 -9.85 8.29
N LEU A 171 -5.26 -8.75 8.21
CA LEU A 171 -6.66 -8.68 8.60
C LEU A 171 -7.53 -9.66 7.78
N VAL A 172 -7.45 -9.58 6.45
CA VAL A 172 -8.27 -10.39 5.54
C VAL A 172 -7.93 -11.88 5.69
N ASN A 173 -6.65 -12.23 5.80
CA ASN A 173 -6.22 -13.60 6.01
C ASN A 173 -6.81 -14.17 7.32
N PHE A 174 -6.76 -13.39 8.40
CA PHE A 174 -7.32 -13.80 9.68
C PHE A 174 -8.86 -13.95 9.65
N LEU A 175 -9.55 -13.06 8.94
CA LEU A 175 -11.02 -13.07 8.82
C LEU A 175 -11.54 -14.09 7.80
N GLY A 176 -10.72 -14.57 6.87
CA GLY A 176 -11.14 -15.49 5.80
C GLY A 176 -11.80 -16.78 6.29
N THR A 177 -11.46 -17.24 7.48
CA THR A 177 -12.05 -18.43 8.12
C THR A 177 -13.10 -18.08 9.19
N LYS A 178 -13.43 -16.79 9.37
CA LYS A 178 -14.21 -16.28 10.51
C LYS A 178 -15.38 -15.38 10.06
N PRO A 179 -16.41 -15.93 9.39
CA PRO A 179 -17.49 -15.15 8.80
C PRO A 179 -18.31 -14.33 9.81
N LYS A 180 -18.48 -14.82 11.05
CA LYS A 180 -19.17 -14.07 12.12
C LYS A 180 -18.39 -12.82 12.52
N LEU A 181 -17.08 -12.97 12.74
CA LEU A 181 -16.22 -11.86 13.11
C LEU A 181 -16.09 -10.86 11.96
N PHE A 182 -16.02 -11.33 10.72
CA PHE A 182 -16.06 -10.48 9.53
C PHE A 182 -17.32 -9.60 9.51
N LYS A 183 -18.52 -10.18 9.71
CA LYS A 183 -19.77 -9.42 9.79
C LYS A 183 -19.71 -8.38 10.90
N LEU A 184 -19.28 -8.78 12.08
CA LEU A 184 -19.24 -7.92 13.26
C LEU A 184 -18.27 -6.73 13.13
N LEU A 185 -17.11 -6.92 12.49
CA LEU A 185 -16.18 -5.82 12.22
C LEU A 185 -16.63 -4.90 11.08
N ASN A 186 -17.57 -5.38 10.25
CA ASN A 186 -18.24 -4.60 9.22
C ASN A 186 -19.53 -3.93 9.72
N GLU A 187 -20.02 -4.27 10.91
CA GLU A 187 -21.14 -3.58 11.53
C GLU A 187 -20.74 -2.15 11.90
N GLY A 188 -21.58 -1.19 11.53
CA GLY A 188 -21.41 0.19 11.97
C GLY A 188 -21.72 0.33 13.46
N ASN A 189 -20.92 1.09 14.18
CA ASN A 189 -21.15 1.40 15.59
C ASN A 189 -20.91 2.89 15.88
N PRO A 190 -21.97 3.71 15.97
CA PRO A 190 -21.86 5.13 16.26
C PRO A 190 -21.18 5.43 17.60
N GLY A 191 -21.42 4.62 18.63
CA GLY A 191 -20.86 4.81 19.98
C GLY A 191 -19.33 4.71 20.03
N PHE A 192 -18.71 4.09 19.02
CA PHE A 192 -17.25 4.00 18.87
C PHE A 192 -16.73 4.70 17.61
N SER A 193 -17.60 5.48 16.93
CA SER A 193 -17.30 6.16 15.66
C SER A 193 -16.80 5.21 14.57
N ILE A 194 -17.40 4.02 14.47
CA ILE A 194 -17.06 2.99 13.48
C ILE A 194 -18.09 3.05 12.35
N PRO A 195 -17.71 3.42 11.12
CA PRO A 195 -18.60 3.32 9.97
C PRO A 195 -18.91 1.87 9.61
N PRO A 196 -20.06 1.58 8.97
CA PRO A 196 -20.32 0.25 8.41
C PRO A 196 -19.40 -0.05 7.21
N GLY A 197 -19.13 -1.34 6.95
CA GLY A 197 -18.39 -1.79 5.78
C GLY A 197 -16.89 -1.47 5.79
N MET A 198 -16.29 -1.27 6.96
CA MET A 198 -14.88 -0.85 7.06
C MET A 198 -13.89 -1.93 6.62
N VAL A 199 -14.14 -3.22 6.89
CA VAL A 199 -13.25 -4.30 6.43
C VAL A 199 -13.22 -4.36 4.90
N ASP A 200 -14.39 -4.25 4.27
CA ASP A 200 -14.50 -4.22 2.81
C ASP A 200 -13.80 -2.98 2.22
N SER A 201 -14.06 -1.81 2.80
CA SER A 201 -13.43 -0.54 2.38
C SER A 201 -11.90 -0.59 2.47
N ILE A 202 -11.34 -1.14 3.56
CA ILE A 202 -9.90 -1.31 3.74
C ILE A 202 -9.34 -2.24 2.66
N SER A 203 -9.99 -3.38 2.43
CA SER A 203 -9.55 -4.38 1.45
C SER A 203 -9.53 -3.81 0.03
N LEU A 204 -10.61 -3.14 -0.36
CA LEU A 204 -10.75 -2.52 -1.67
C LEU A 204 -9.74 -1.39 -1.91
N LYS A 205 -9.49 -0.55 -0.90
CA LYS A 205 -8.50 0.53 -1.00
C LYS A 205 -7.09 -0.02 -1.10
N SER A 206 -6.74 -1.03 -0.29
CA SER A 206 -5.40 -1.64 -0.30
C SER A 206 -5.07 -2.39 -1.59
N LEU A 207 -6.06 -2.98 -2.24
CA LEU A 207 -5.91 -3.75 -3.48
C LEU A 207 -6.28 -2.93 -4.73
N ASN A 208 -6.44 -1.61 -4.61
CA ASN A 208 -6.72 -0.76 -5.75
C ASN A 208 -5.57 -0.87 -6.78
N PRO A 209 -5.86 -1.07 -8.07
CA PRO A 209 -4.87 -1.11 -9.14
C PRO A 209 -3.87 0.04 -9.13
N LYS A 210 -4.30 1.28 -8.83
CA LYS A 210 -3.41 2.45 -8.75
C LYS A 210 -2.37 2.31 -7.64
N GLU A 211 -2.78 1.72 -6.53
CA GLU A 211 -1.96 1.57 -5.32
C GLU A 211 -0.91 0.49 -5.51
N LEU A 212 -1.35 -0.66 -6.04
CA LEU A 212 -0.46 -1.76 -6.39
C LEU A 212 0.52 -1.34 -7.49
N TYR A 213 0.09 -0.53 -8.46
CA TYR A 213 0.97 0.04 -9.47
C TYR A 213 2.06 0.95 -8.87
N SER A 214 1.71 1.86 -7.94
CA SER A 214 2.72 2.72 -7.30
C SER A 214 3.75 1.91 -6.51
N ILE A 215 3.33 0.85 -5.81
CA ILE A 215 4.24 -0.04 -5.09
C ILE A 215 5.15 -0.79 -6.08
N TYR A 216 4.58 -1.35 -7.15
CA TYR A 216 5.31 -2.05 -8.20
C TYR A 216 6.35 -1.14 -8.89
N GLN A 217 5.94 0.06 -9.28
CA GLN A 217 6.81 1.06 -9.90
C GLN A 217 7.96 1.45 -8.96
N PHE A 218 7.68 1.71 -7.68
CA PHE A 218 8.75 1.97 -6.72
C PHE A 218 9.72 0.79 -6.62
N HIS A 219 9.17 -0.41 -6.45
CA HIS A 219 9.95 -1.60 -6.19
C HIS A 219 10.91 -1.95 -7.34
N LEU A 220 10.46 -1.83 -8.59
CA LEU A 220 11.29 -2.19 -9.74
C LEU A 220 12.26 -1.09 -10.17
N THR A 221 11.90 0.18 -10.05
CA THR A 221 12.70 1.25 -10.67
C THR A 221 13.37 2.19 -9.67
N HIS A 222 13.04 2.11 -8.39
CA HIS A 222 13.52 3.08 -7.38
C HIS A 222 14.13 2.43 -6.15
N PHE A 223 13.92 1.14 -5.93
CA PHE A 223 14.44 0.49 -4.74
C PHE A 223 15.97 0.55 -4.68
N ASP A 224 16.65 0.40 -5.82
CA ASP A 224 18.11 0.55 -5.92
C ASP A 224 18.58 1.99 -5.64
N GLU A 225 17.73 2.99 -5.90
CA GLU A 225 18.02 4.40 -5.61
C GLU A 225 17.90 4.73 -4.12
N VAL A 226 17.22 3.89 -3.33
CA VAL A 226 17.18 4.04 -1.87
C VAL A 226 18.61 3.98 -1.32
N GLU A 227 19.44 3.05 -1.78
CA GLU A 227 20.81 2.95 -1.29
C GLU A 227 21.63 4.22 -1.59
N LYS A 228 21.48 4.78 -2.80
CA LYS A 228 22.12 6.04 -3.18
C LYS A 228 21.59 7.23 -2.39
N PHE A 229 20.31 7.26 -2.06
CA PHE A 229 19.72 8.31 -1.22
C PHE A 229 20.29 8.32 0.21
N TYR A 230 20.54 7.14 0.80
CA TYR A 230 21.09 7.05 2.16
C TYR A 230 22.62 7.17 2.21
N TYR A 231 23.33 6.66 1.21
CA TYR A 231 24.79 6.47 1.26
C TYR A 231 25.55 7.04 0.07
N GLY A 232 24.87 7.40 -1.01
CA GLY A 232 25.49 7.86 -2.26
C GLY A 232 25.88 9.34 -2.24
N GLU A 233 27.01 9.65 -2.87
CA GLU A 233 27.41 11.02 -3.12
C GLU A 233 26.53 11.65 -4.22
N GLY A 234 26.10 12.91 -4.03
CA GLY A 234 25.34 13.66 -5.03
C GLY A 234 23.81 13.44 -5.07
N TRP A 235 23.26 12.60 -4.18
CA TRP A 235 21.81 12.37 -4.07
C TRP A 235 21.10 13.24 -3.01
N GLY A 236 21.87 13.87 -2.11
CA GLY A 236 21.33 14.54 -0.93
C GLY A 236 20.95 13.51 0.13
N LYS A 237 21.49 13.66 1.35
CA LYS A 237 21.15 12.77 2.47
C LYS A 237 19.73 13.06 2.95
N PRO A 238 19.01 12.06 3.52
CA PRO A 238 17.71 12.29 4.16
C PRO A 238 17.80 13.41 5.19
N ALA A 239 16.86 14.35 5.12
CA ALA A 239 16.76 15.45 6.08
C ALA A 239 15.97 15.04 7.33
N VAL A 240 15.08 14.03 7.20
CA VAL A 240 14.16 13.61 8.25
C VAL A 240 14.49 12.20 8.76
N ASP A 241 14.51 11.19 7.89
CA ASP A 241 14.79 9.79 8.20
C ASP A 241 16.31 9.52 8.23
N THR A 242 17.05 10.28 9.03
CA THR A 242 18.51 10.17 9.14
C THR A 242 18.98 8.80 9.66
N LYS A 243 18.08 7.98 10.20
CA LYS A 243 18.36 6.65 10.75
C LYS A 243 17.96 5.50 9.82
N GLY A 244 17.40 5.79 8.65
CA GLY A 244 16.98 4.77 7.68
C GLY A 244 15.87 3.85 8.19
N ILE A 245 14.92 4.40 8.94
CA ILE A 245 13.75 3.66 9.45
C ILE A 245 12.85 3.23 8.28
N LEU A 246 12.60 4.08 7.30
CA LEU A 246 11.84 3.77 6.10
C LEU A 246 12.54 2.69 5.27
N LYS A 247 13.86 2.81 5.10
CA LYS A 247 14.68 1.79 4.42
C LYS A 247 14.54 0.44 5.11
N THR A 248 14.80 0.40 6.41
CA THR A 248 14.69 -0.82 7.22
C THR A 248 13.28 -1.41 7.17
N TYR A 249 12.25 -0.56 7.25
CA TYR A 249 10.86 -0.99 7.17
C TYR A 249 10.56 -1.62 5.81
N TYR A 250 10.89 -0.95 4.72
CA TYR A 250 10.63 -1.45 3.36
C TYR A 250 11.39 -2.77 3.11
N GLU A 251 12.66 -2.84 3.49
CA GLU A 251 13.49 -4.05 3.39
C GLU A 251 12.88 -5.23 4.16
N SER A 252 12.32 -4.99 5.34
CA SER A 252 11.65 -6.05 6.12
C SER A 252 10.43 -6.65 5.43
N GLN A 253 9.84 -5.93 4.46
CA GLN A 253 8.69 -6.37 3.68
C GLN A 253 9.08 -6.87 2.29
N LYS A 254 10.37 -6.84 1.93
CA LYS A 254 10.86 -7.12 0.58
C LYS A 254 10.38 -8.47 0.07
N GLU A 255 10.55 -9.54 0.83
CA GLU A 255 10.13 -10.89 0.42
C GLU A 255 8.63 -10.96 0.08
N VAL A 256 7.79 -10.30 0.87
CA VAL A 256 6.34 -10.25 0.62
C VAL A 256 6.04 -9.48 -0.66
N LEU A 257 6.76 -8.37 -0.90
CA LEU A 257 6.62 -7.56 -2.09
C LEU A 257 7.13 -8.29 -3.35
N ASP A 258 8.29 -8.94 -3.28
CA ASP A 258 8.87 -9.75 -4.36
C ASP A 258 7.88 -10.83 -4.80
N ASN A 259 7.27 -11.53 -3.83
CA ASN A 259 6.26 -12.56 -4.09
C ASN A 259 4.97 -11.98 -4.70
N LEU A 260 4.47 -10.86 -4.16
CA LEU A 260 3.29 -10.19 -4.69
C LEU A 260 3.51 -9.73 -6.13
N ILE A 261 4.65 -9.10 -6.40
CA ILE A 261 5.04 -8.58 -7.71
C ILE A 261 5.24 -9.73 -8.70
N GLY A 262 5.91 -10.80 -8.28
CA GLY A 262 6.07 -12.01 -9.09
C GLY A 262 4.73 -12.65 -9.47
N ASN A 263 3.77 -12.69 -8.54
CA ASN A 263 2.41 -13.20 -8.80
C ASN A 263 1.61 -12.27 -9.73
N ILE A 264 1.72 -10.95 -9.51
CA ILE A 264 1.12 -9.93 -10.36
C ILE A 264 1.64 -10.02 -11.81
N ALA A 265 2.95 -10.16 -11.99
CA ALA A 265 3.59 -10.26 -13.30
C ALA A 265 3.17 -11.52 -14.07
N LYS A 266 2.86 -12.61 -13.36
CA LYS A 266 2.40 -13.88 -13.95
C LYS A 266 0.91 -13.88 -14.29
N ASP A 267 0.09 -13.02 -13.70
CA ASP A 267 -1.35 -12.98 -13.98
C ASP A 267 -1.69 -12.08 -15.19
N SER A 268 -1.97 -12.70 -16.33
CA SER A 268 -2.39 -11.98 -17.55
C SER A 268 -3.68 -11.16 -17.39
N ARG A 269 -4.54 -11.47 -16.42
CA ARG A 269 -5.76 -10.70 -16.11
C ARG A 269 -5.41 -9.41 -15.39
N TRP A 270 -4.34 -9.40 -14.60
CA TRP A 270 -3.85 -8.18 -13.94
C TRP A 270 -3.48 -7.13 -14.97
N TYR A 271 -2.73 -7.52 -16.01
CA TYR A 271 -2.47 -6.67 -17.17
C TYR A 271 -3.78 -6.15 -17.76
N LYS A 272 -4.75 -7.00 -18.09
CA LYS A 272 -6.04 -6.54 -18.64
C LYS A 272 -6.83 -5.63 -17.69
N LEU A 273 -6.72 -5.79 -16.38
CA LEU A 273 -7.47 -5.02 -15.38
C LEU A 273 -6.82 -3.65 -15.12
N VAL A 274 -5.50 -3.62 -15.06
CA VAL A 274 -4.68 -2.41 -14.96
C VAL A 274 -4.75 -1.61 -16.26
N PHE A 275 -4.53 -2.24 -17.42
CA PHE A 275 -4.67 -1.58 -18.72
C PHE A 275 -6.13 -1.34 -19.13
N GLY A 276 -7.11 -2.07 -18.60
CA GLY A 276 -8.53 -1.83 -18.89
C GLY A 276 -9.11 -0.66 -18.12
N LYS A 277 -8.57 -0.36 -16.91
CA LYS A 277 -9.03 0.75 -16.05
C LYS A 277 -8.10 1.96 -16.05
N LEU A 278 -6.81 1.77 -16.35
CA LEU A 278 -5.75 2.79 -16.36
C LEU A 278 -4.99 2.81 -17.70
N GLY A 279 -5.59 2.27 -18.77
CA GLY A 279 -4.91 1.95 -20.04
C GLY A 279 -4.17 3.06 -20.74
N ALA A 280 -4.55 4.31 -20.51
CA ALA A 280 -3.78 5.46 -20.99
C ALA A 280 -2.54 5.72 -20.11
N GLU A 281 -2.62 5.54 -18.79
CA GLU A 281 -1.54 5.81 -17.82
C GLU A 281 -0.42 4.73 -17.84
N LEU A 282 -0.68 3.51 -18.33
CA LEU A 282 0.29 2.40 -18.31
C LEU A 282 0.92 2.03 -19.66
N LYS A 283 0.31 2.39 -20.80
CA LYS A 283 0.91 2.16 -22.13
C LYS A 283 2.29 2.80 -22.26
N ASP A 284 2.48 3.89 -21.52
CA ASP A 284 3.66 4.74 -21.51
C ASP A 284 4.84 4.17 -20.72
N PHE A 285 4.60 3.27 -19.76
CA PHE A 285 5.64 2.76 -18.86
C PHE A 285 6.10 1.33 -19.20
N ILE A 286 5.18 0.48 -19.68
CA ILE A 286 5.48 -0.94 -19.91
C ILE A 286 6.22 -1.18 -21.23
N PHE A 287 5.99 -0.36 -22.26
CA PHE A 287 6.72 -0.52 -23.53
C PHE A 287 8.24 -0.26 -23.40
N PRO A 288 8.70 0.79 -22.70
CA PRO A 288 10.13 0.99 -22.47
C PRO A 288 10.77 -0.10 -21.58
N ALA A 289 10.08 -0.52 -20.51
CA ALA A 289 10.59 -1.55 -19.60
C ALA A 289 10.63 -2.95 -20.23
N GLN A 290 9.64 -3.31 -21.07
CA GLN A 290 9.68 -4.57 -21.83
C GLN A 290 10.74 -4.55 -22.94
N LYS A 291 10.96 -3.41 -23.61
CA LYS A 291 12.01 -3.26 -24.65
C LYS A 291 13.43 -3.23 -24.08
N ALA A 292 13.58 -3.00 -22.77
CA ALA A 292 14.86 -3.12 -22.07
C ALA A 292 15.12 -4.54 -21.56
N LEU A 293 14.07 -5.36 -21.41
CA LEU A 293 14.14 -6.74 -20.92
C LEU A 293 14.08 -7.80 -22.03
N PHE A 294 13.68 -7.41 -23.25
CA PHE A 294 13.56 -8.25 -24.46
C PHE A 294 14.01 -7.47 -25.70
#